data_AF-A0A960D2R1-F1
#
_entry.id   AF-A0A960D2R1-F1
#
_cell.length_a   1.000
_cell.length_b   1.000
_cell.length_c   1.000
_cell.angle_alpha   90.00
_cell.angle_beta   90.00
_cell.angle_gamma   90.00
#
_symmetry.space_group_name_H-M   'P 1'
#
loop_
_entity.id
_entity.type
_entity.pdbx_description
1 polymer ?
#
loop_
_entity_poly.entity_id
_entity_poly.type
_entity_poly.pdbx_seq_one_letter_code
_entity_poly.pdbx_strand_id
1 'polypeptide(L)'
;MTTQPQSPVAVTPPLPTRRNAELALLCFATLITTVALLIVEANQEQGIRWDLVSYTLAFLTLFVCAHLAIRRFAPYADPLLLPVVALLNGLGLVMIHRLDLVEGSLNATTKGPNDEQQMLWTLLGVVGFSLVIIFLKDHRILARYGYICGLTGLVLLAIPALLPARFSETNGAKIWIRLPGFSIQPAEFSKILLLIFFAAVLVAKRNLFTSVG
;
A
#
# COMPACT_ATOMS: atom_id res chain seq x y z
N MET A 1 20.23 -24.87 54.43
CA MET A 1 20.16 -24.24 53.10
C MET A 1 19.86 -25.34 52.09
N THR A 2 18.61 -25.41 51.61
CA THR A 2 18.17 -26.42 50.64
C THR A 2 18.37 -25.89 49.22
N THR A 3 19.34 -26.43 48.49
CA THR A 3 19.55 -26.11 47.06
C THR A 3 18.63 -27.00 46.22
N GLN A 4 17.39 -26.58 46.04
CA GLN A 4 16.50 -27.20 45.06
C GLN A 4 17.02 -26.87 43.64
N PRO A 5 17.23 -27.86 42.75
CA PRO A 5 17.65 -27.59 41.38
C PRO A 5 16.55 -26.81 40.65
N GLN A 6 16.91 -25.67 40.06
CA GLN A 6 15.99 -24.89 39.22
C GLN A 6 15.50 -25.74 38.06
N SER A 7 14.19 -25.75 37.83
CA SER A 7 13.59 -26.42 36.68
C SER A 7 14.18 -25.85 35.38
N PRO A 8 14.55 -26.71 34.40
CA PRO A 8 15.17 -26.25 33.17
C PRO A 8 14.25 -25.26 32.46
N VAL A 9 14.79 -24.08 32.15
CA VAL A 9 14.09 -23.05 31.37
C VAL A 9 13.90 -23.60 29.96
N ALA A 10 12.66 -23.92 29.59
CA ALA A 10 12.32 -24.31 28.24
C ALA A 10 12.54 -23.11 27.30
N VAL A 11 13.62 -23.14 26.52
CA VAL A 11 13.87 -22.14 25.49
C VAL A 11 12.84 -22.36 24.40
N THR A 12 11.92 -21.40 24.22
CA THR A 12 10.96 -21.45 23.11
C THR A 12 11.73 -21.42 21.79
N PRO A 13 11.47 -22.35 20.86
CA PRO A 13 12.15 -22.34 19.57
C PRO A 13 11.83 -21.03 18.83
N PRO A 14 12.79 -20.48 18.07
CA PRO A 14 12.56 -19.25 17.32
C PRO A 14 11.41 -19.47 16.33
N LEU A 15 10.46 -18.53 16.29
CA LEU A 15 9.32 -18.60 15.37
C LEU A 15 9.83 -18.67 13.92
N PRO A 16 9.35 -19.63 13.10
CA PRO A 16 9.83 -19.80 11.74
C PRO A 16 9.44 -18.59 10.89
N THR A 17 10.44 -17.93 10.30
CA THR A 17 10.23 -16.85 9.35
C THR A 17 9.82 -17.45 8.01
N ARG A 18 8.51 -17.56 7.75
CA ARG A 18 7.90 -18.17 6.55
C ARG A 18 8.14 -17.37 5.24
N ARG A 19 9.32 -16.76 5.06
CA ARG A 19 9.66 -15.88 3.93
C ARG A 19 9.78 -16.60 2.60
N ASN A 20 10.22 -17.86 2.60
CA ASN A 20 10.23 -18.66 1.37
C ASN A 20 8.81 -18.94 0.87
N ALA A 21 7.84 -19.08 1.78
CA ALA A 21 6.43 -19.21 1.41
C ALA A 21 5.89 -17.90 0.84
N GLU A 22 6.25 -16.75 1.43
CA GLU A 22 5.94 -15.43 0.85
C GLU A 22 6.47 -15.27 -0.58
N LEU A 23 7.74 -15.62 -0.82
CA LEU A 23 8.33 -15.56 -2.15
C LEU A 23 7.60 -16.48 -3.14
N ALA A 24 7.30 -17.72 -2.73
CA ALA A 24 6.54 -18.64 -3.56
C ALA A 24 5.14 -18.10 -3.90
N LEU A 25 4.46 -17.50 -2.93
CA LEU A 25 3.15 -16.86 -3.14
C LEU A 25 3.24 -15.62 -4.03
N LEU A 26 4.33 -14.84 -3.96
CA LEU A 26 4.56 -13.72 -4.89
C LEU A 26 4.76 -14.18 -6.33
N CYS A 27 5.55 -15.26 -6.53
CA CYS A 27 5.69 -15.88 -7.84
C CYS A 27 4.33 -16.38 -8.36
N PHE A 28 3.53 -16.99 -7.49
CA PHE A 28 2.19 -17.45 -7.84
C PHE A 28 1.23 -16.29 -8.19
N ALA A 29 1.23 -15.21 -7.40
CA ALA A 29 0.46 -14.01 -7.71
C ALA A 29 0.85 -13.39 -9.06
N THR A 30 2.16 -13.28 -9.31
CA THR A 30 2.69 -12.78 -10.58
C THR A 30 2.29 -13.67 -11.75
N LEU A 31 2.31 -14.99 -11.58
CA LEU A 31 1.85 -15.95 -12.58
C LEU A 31 0.37 -15.71 -12.92
N ILE A 32 -0.50 -15.55 -11.91
CA ILE A 32 -1.93 -15.26 -12.12
C ILE A 32 -2.09 -13.96 -12.90
N THR A 33 -1.41 -12.88 -12.49
CA THR A 33 -1.48 -11.59 -13.18
C THR A 33 -1.03 -11.67 -14.63
N THR A 34 0.06 -12.41 -14.89
CA THR A 34 0.59 -12.59 -16.26
C THR A 34 -0.39 -13.38 -17.13
N VAL A 35 -0.94 -14.48 -16.62
CA VAL A 35 -1.95 -15.26 -17.33
C VAL A 35 -3.19 -14.41 -17.63
N ALA A 36 -3.63 -13.59 -16.67
CA ALA A 36 -4.77 -12.71 -16.85
C ALA A 36 -4.52 -11.63 -17.92
N LEU A 37 -3.33 -11.01 -17.95
CA LEU A 37 -2.94 -10.07 -19.02
C LEU A 37 -2.91 -10.75 -20.39
N LEU A 38 -2.32 -11.95 -20.48
CA LEU A 38 -2.28 -12.73 -21.72
C LEU A 38 -3.69 -13.07 -22.24
N ILE A 39 -4.63 -13.40 -21.34
CA ILE A 39 -6.03 -13.63 -21.72
C ILE A 39 -6.67 -12.34 -22.27
N VAL A 40 -6.36 -11.18 -21.70
CA VAL A 40 -6.89 -9.90 -22.18
C VAL A 40 -6.35 -9.58 -23.57
N GLU A 41 -5.04 -9.70 -23.80
CA GLU A 41 -4.43 -9.46 -25.12
C GLU A 41 -4.95 -10.45 -26.17
N ALA A 42 -5.03 -11.74 -25.84
CA ALA A 42 -5.52 -12.77 -26.75
C ALA A 42 -6.97 -12.52 -27.23
N ASN A 43 -7.80 -11.87 -26.40
CA ASN A 43 -9.19 -11.56 -26.74
C ASN A 43 -9.35 -10.26 -27.57
N GLN A 44 -8.33 -9.40 -27.65
CA GLN A 44 -8.40 -8.10 -28.32
C GLN A 44 -7.81 -8.10 -29.75
N GLU A 45 -7.41 -9.27 -30.27
CA GLU A 45 -6.77 -9.47 -31.60
C GLU A 45 -5.52 -8.62 -31.88
N GLN A 46 -4.99 -7.91 -30.87
CA GLN A 46 -3.67 -7.30 -30.91
C GLN A 46 -2.67 -8.41 -30.59
N GLY A 47 -1.86 -8.83 -31.56
CA GLY A 47 -0.85 -9.88 -31.35
C GLY A 47 0.04 -9.61 -30.13
N ILE A 48 0.65 -10.67 -29.57
CA ILE A 48 1.45 -10.59 -28.33
C ILE A 48 2.51 -9.48 -28.46
N ARG A 49 2.38 -8.43 -27.65
CA ARG A 49 3.34 -7.32 -27.64
C ARG A 49 4.46 -7.62 -26.66
N TRP A 50 5.69 -7.26 -27.03
CA TRP A 50 6.85 -7.32 -26.14
C TRP A 50 6.70 -6.44 -24.90
N ASP A 51 5.78 -5.49 -24.93
CA ASP A 51 5.47 -4.61 -23.80
C ASP A 51 4.91 -5.39 -22.60
N LEU A 52 4.10 -6.45 -22.83
CA LEU A 52 3.55 -7.27 -21.75
C LEU A 52 4.65 -7.93 -20.92
N VAL A 53 5.70 -8.44 -21.57
CA VAL A 53 6.86 -9.03 -20.88
C VAL A 53 7.54 -7.98 -20.00
N SER A 54 7.70 -6.76 -20.50
CA SER A 54 8.29 -5.65 -19.75
C SER A 54 7.44 -5.28 -18.53
N TYR A 55 6.10 -5.25 -18.68
CA TYR A 55 5.17 -5.02 -17.57
C TYR A 55 5.23 -6.10 -16.50
N THR A 56 5.20 -7.37 -16.89
CA THR A 56 5.32 -8.50 -15.95
C THR A 56 6.66 -8.48 -15.22
N LEU A 57 7.76 -8.21 -15.93
CA LEU A 57 9.09 -8.12 -15.31
C LEU A 57 9.21 -6.94 -14.35
N ALA A 58 8.66 -5.77 -14.72
CA ALA A 58 8.63 -4.61 -13.84
C ALA A 58 7.84 -4.89 -12.55
N PHE A 59 6.65 -5.50 -12.69
CA PHE A 59 5.80 -5.89 -11.57
C PHE A 59 6.51 -6.89 -10.64
N LEU A 60 7.07 -7.96 -11.20
CA LEU A 60 7.81 -8.97 -10.43
C LEU A 60 8.99 -8.34 -9.70
N THR A 61 9.79 -7.54 -10.40
CA THR A 61 10.97 -6.88 -9.84
C THR A 61 10.57 -5.98 -8.68
N LEU A 62 9.51 -5.20 -8.83
CA LEU A 62 9.00 -4.30 -7.80
C LEU A 62 8.62 -5.05 -6.51
N PHE A 63 7.83 -6.12 -6.63
CA PHE A 63 7.41 -6.91 -5.47
C PHE A 63 8.52 -7.76 -4.87
N VAL A 64 9.50 -8.21 -5.67
CA VAL A 64 10.71 -8.84 -5.15
C VAL A 64 11.55 -7.84 -4.35
N CYS A 65 11.71 -6.60 -4.81
CA CYS A 65 12.37 -5.56 -4.02
C CYS A 65 11.64 -5.30 -2.69
N ALA A 66 10.31 -5.25 -2.70
CA ALA A 66 9.50 -5.13 -1.48
C ALA A 66 9.72 -6.33 -0.54
N HIS A 67 9.74 -7.55 -1.08
CA HIS A 67 10.03 -8.78 -0.32
C HIS A 67 11.41 -8.71 0.35
N LEU A 68 12.43 -8.26 -0.39
CA LEU A 68 13.79 -8.09 0.16
C LEU A 68 13.82 -7.04 1.28
N ALA A 69 13.08 -5.94 1.14
CA ALA A 69 12.94 -4.94 2.20
C ALA A 69 12.30 -5.54 3.46
N ILE A 70 11.20 -6.28 3.33
CA ILE A 70 10.55 -6.97 4.46
C ILE A 70 11.50 -7.99 5.09
N ARG A 71 12.17 -8.80 4.28
CA ARG A 71 13.13 -9.81 4.76
C ARG A 71 14.27 -9.18 5.57
N ARG A 72 14.69 -7.96 5.21
CA ARG A 72 15.80 -7.25 5.88
C ARG A 72 15.39 -6.48 7.13
N PHE A 73 14.21 -5.84 7.12
CA PHE A 73 13.80 -4.87 8.14
C PHE A 73 12.62 -5.34 9.01
N ALA A 74 11.80 -6.29 8.52
CA ALA A 74 10.64 -6.82 9.23
C ALA A 74 10.55 -8.37 9.11
N PRO A 75 11.56 -9.13 9.59
CA PRO A 75 11.65 -10.58 9.39
C PRO A 75 10.51 -11.39 10.04
N TYR A 76 9.79 -10.80 11.01
CA TYR A 76 8.65 -11.42 11.70
C TYR A 76 7.26 -10.90 11.26
N ALA A 77 7.17 -10.08 10.21
CA ALA A 77 5.90 -9.70 9.59
C ALA A 77 5.09 -10.92 9.07
N ASP A 78 3.79 -10.78 8.89
CA ASP A 78 2.97 -11.84 8.29
C ASP A 78 3.40 -12.07 6.81
N PRO A 79 3.77 -13.30 6.41
CA PRO A 79 4.16 -13.63 5.03
C PRO A 79 3.02 -13.56 4.01
N LEU A 80 1.75 -13.45 4.42
CA LEU A 80 0.59 -13.49 3.52
C LEU A 80 0.19 -12.10 2.99
N LEU A 81 0.51 -11.03 3.71
CA LEU A 81 0.04 -9.69 3.37
C LEU A 81 0.62 -9.18 2.05
N LEU A 82 1.94 -9.29 1.84
CA LEU A 82 2.58 -8.80 0.61
C LEU A 82 2.08 -9.57 -0.64
N PRO A 83 1.97 -10.91 -0.65
CA PRO A 83 1.40 -11.64 -1.77
C PRO A 83 -0.06 -11.30 -2.08
N VAL A 84 -0.89 -11.11 -1.05
CA VAL A 84 -2.30 -10.71 -1.25
C VAL A 84 -2.39 -9.32 -1.88
N VAL A 85 -1.58 -8.37 -1.39
CA VAL A 85 -1.49 -7.02 -1.98
C VAL A 85 -1.00 -7.08 -3.42
N ALA A 86 0.02 -7.90 -3.71
CA ALA A 86 0.50 -8.11 -5.06
C ALA A 86 -0.62 -8.64 -5.98
N LEU A 87 -1.32 -9.69 -5.56
CA LEU A 87 -2.40 -10.26 -6.36
C LEU A 87 -3.50 -9.24 -6.66
N LEU A 88 -3.97 -8.51 -5.63
CA LEU A 88 -5.01 -7.49 -5.82
C LEU A 88 -4.53 -6.34 -6.72
N ASN A 89 -3.29 -5.90 -6.57
CA ASN A 89 -2.71 -4.87 -7.42
C ASN A 89 -2.58 -5.34 -8.87
N GLY A 90 -2.11 -6.58 -9.08
CA GLY A 90 -2.01 -7.20 -10.39
C GLY A 90 -3.36 -7.38 -11.09
N LEU A 91 -4.39 -7.81 -10.36
CA LEU A 91 -5.77 -7.85 -10.90
C LEU A 91 -6.29 -6.45 -11.25
N GLY A 92 -5.98 -5.44 -10.44
CA GLY A 92 -6.30 -4.04 -10.74
C GLY A 92 -5.62 -3.54 -12.01
N LEU A 93 -4.33 -3.86 -12.20
CA LEU A 93 -3.59 -3.56 -13.42
C LEU A 93 -4.22 -4.21 -14.66
N VAL A 94 -4.58 -5.50 -14.57
CA VAL A 94 -5.25 -6.22 -15.67
C VAL A 94 -6.58 -5.55 -16.04
N MET A 95 -7.35 -5.13 -15.04
CA MET A 95 -8.65 -4.49 -15.27
C MET A 95 -8.51 -3.11 -15.92
N ILE A 96 -7.53 -2.30 -15.49
CA ILE A 96 -7.28 -0.98 -16.09
C ILE A 96 -6.76 -1.15 -17.52
N HIS A 97 -5.85 -2.10 -17.75
CA HIS A 97 -5.36 -2.43 -19.09
C HIS A 97 -6.49 -2.84 -20.03
N ARG A 98 -7.40 -3.68 -19.54
CA ARG A 98 -8.58 -4.05 -20.32
C ARG A 98 -9.46 -2.85 -20.67
N LEU A 99 -9.61 -1.87 -19.77
CA LEU A 99 -10.42 -0.67 -19.99
C LEU A 99 -9.74 0.28 -20.99
N ASP A 100 -8.43 0.51 -20.86
CA ASP A 100 -7.65 1.39 -21.74
C ASP A 100 -7.68 0.91 -23.19
N LEU A 101 -7.55 -0.41 -23.41
CA LEU A 101 -7.69 -1.01 -24.74
C LEU A 101 -9.08 -0.76 -25.37
N VAL A 102 -10.15 -0.84 -24.56
CA VAL A 102 -11.52 -0.57 -25.03
C VAL A 102 -11.70 0.92 -25.36
N GLU A 103 -11.25 1.83 -24.50
CA GLU A 103 -11.33 3.28 -24.76
C GLU A 103 -10.55 3.69 -26.02
N GLY A 104 -9.36 3.12 -26.22
CA GLY A 104 -8.55 3.32 -27.43
C GLY A 104 -9.26 2.85 -28.71
N SER A 105 -10.00 1.74 -28.65
CA SER A 105 -10.80 1.27 -29.80
C SER A 105 -12.01 2.16 -30.12
N LEU A 106 -12.54 2.88 -29.12
CA LEU A 106 -13.75 3.70 -29.26
C LEU A 106 -13.45 5.17 -29.62
N ASN A 107 -12.17 5.55 -29.82
CA ASN A 107 -11.73 6.95 -30.03
C ASN A 107 -12.34 7.90 -28.99
N ALA A 108 -12.51 7.45 -27.74
CA ALA A 108 -13.10 8.26 -26.69
C ALA A 108 -12.17 9.45 -26.40
N THR A 109 -12.65 10.67 -26.59
CA THR A 109 -11.92 11.92 -26.29
C THR A 109 -11.61 12.11 -24.80
N THR A 110 -12.23 11.32 -23.93
CA THR A 110 -11.90 11.22 -22.50
C THR A 110 -10.82 10.17 -22.32
N LYS A 111 -9.57 10.62 -22.09
CA LYS A 111 -8.50 9.75 -21.59
C LYS A 111 -8.89 9.25 -20.20
N GLY A 112 -9.21 7.96 -20.08
CA GLY A 112 -9.27 7.28 -18.79
C GLY A 112 -7.89 7.17 -18.12
N PRO A 113 -7.80 6.48 -16.98
CA PRO A 113 -6.52 6.24 -16.31
C PRO A 113 -5.63 5.34 -17.18
N ASN A 114 -4.53 5.88 -17.69
CA ASN A 114 -3.57 5.12 -18.48
C ASN A 114 -2.90 4.02 -17.64
N ASP A 115 -2.61 2.88 -18.26
CA ASP A 115 -1.90 1.75 -17.63
C ASP A 115 -0.54 2.13 -17.05
N GLU A 116 0.20 2.97 -17.79
CA GLU A 116 1.49 3.51 -17.36
C GLU A 116 1.38 4.30 -16.06
N GLN A 117 0.31 5.07 -15.92
CA GLN A 117 0.06 5.86 -14.72
C GLN A 117 -0.28 4.94 -13.53
N GLN A 118 -1.04 3.87 -13.76
CA GLN A 118 -1.34 2.89 -12.72
C GLN A 118 -0.07 2.18 -12.23
N MET A 119 0.83 1.79 -13.13
CA MET A 119 2.12 1.19 -12.75
C MET A 119 2.99 2.18 -11.96
N LEU A 120 3.01 3.46 -12.34
CA LEU A 120 3.69 4.51 -11.58
C LEU A 120 3.12 4.67 -10.16
N TRP A 121 1.79 4.63 -10.01
CA TRP A 121 1.17 4.69 -8.68
C TRP A 121 1.48 3.45 -7.83
N THR A 122 1.52 2.26 -8.44
CA THR A 122 1.98 1.04 -7.76
C THR A 122 3.43 1.18 -7.31
N LEU A 123 4.31 1.69 -8.17
CA LEU A 123 5.71 1.97 -7.85
C LEU A 123 5.82 2.91 -6.63
N LEU A 124 5.14 4.06 -6.68
CA LEU A 124 5.15 5.04 -5.60
C LEU A 124 4.59 4.46 -4.29
N GLY A 125 3.53 3.65 -4.37
CA GLY A 125 2.95 2.97 -3.23
C GLY A 125 3.90 1.95 -2.58
N VAL A 126 4.55 1.11 -3.39
CA VAL A 126 5.51 0.11 -2.91
C VAL A 126 6.78 0.75 -2.36
N VAL A 127 7.27 1.82 -2.99
CA VAL A 127 8.38 2.62 -2.46
C VAL A 127 7.99 3.24 -1.13
N GLY A 128 6.83 3.90 -1.04
CA GLY A 128 6.32 4.49 0.20
C GLY A 128 6.19 3.45 1.32
N PHE A 129 5.62 2.29 1.03
CA PHE A 129 5.56 1.15 1.94
C PHE A 129 6.95 0.71 2.43
N SER A 130 7.90 0.56 1.51
CA SER A 130 9.28 0.16 1.83
C SER A 130 9.96 1.20 2.72
N LEU A 131 9.79 2.49 2.44
CA LEU A 131 10.32 3.57 3.28
C LEU A 131 9.72 3.53 4.69
N VAL A 132 8.41 3.29 4.82
CA VAL A 132 7.76 3.15 6.13
C VAL A 132 8.39 2.01 6.93
N ILE A 133 8.56 0.82 6.34
CA ILE A 133 9.19 -0.31 7.04
C ILE A 133 10.65 -0.01 7.45
N ILE A 134 11.41 0.70 6.59
CA ILE A 134 12.81 1.02 6.84
C ILE A 134 12.96 2.04 7.98
N PHE A 135 12.17 3.11 7.95
CA PHE A 135 12.31 4.23 8.88
C PHE A 135 11.48 4.07 10.16
N LEU A 136 10.31 3.44 10.09
CA LEU A 136 9.41 3.26 11.23
C LEU A 136 9.62 1.91 11.92
N LYS A 137 10.77 1.79 12.61
CA LYS A 137 11.10 0.55 13.35
C LYS A 137 10.25 0.34 14.59
N ASP A 138 9.87 1.42 15.27
CA ASP A 138 9.01 1.37 16.45
C ASP A 138 7.75 2.24 16.24
N HIS A 139 6.63 1.58 16.02
CA HIS A 139 5.32 2.21 15.86
C HIS A 139 4.85 2.94 17.12
N ARG A 140 5.41 2.64 18.30
CA ARG A 140 5.05 3.33 19.56
C ARG A 140 5.52 4.77 19.58
N ILE A 141 6.54 5.12 18.81
CA ILE A 141 7.03 6.50 18.68
C ILE A 141 5.92 7.41 18.12
N LEU A 142 5.06 6.89 17.23
CA LEU A 142 3.93 7.66 16.68
C LEU A 142 2.94 8.09 17.76
N ALA A 143 2.76 7.29 18.82
CA ALA A 143 1.86 7.64 19.92
C ALA A 143 2.34 8.89 20.68
N ARG A 144 3.65 9.09 20.78
CA ARG A 144 4.23 10.29 21.41
C ARG A 144 3.93 11.57 20.62
N TYR A 145 3.78 11.45 19.31
CA TYR A 145 3.46 12.55 18.40
C TYR A 145 1.98 12.61 18.03
N GLY A 146 1.10 11.89 18.74
CA GLY A 146 -0.31 11.77 18.40
C GLY A 146 -1.00 13.10 18.14
N TYR A 147 -0.82 14.11 19.01
CA TYR A 147 -1.42 15.45 18.82
C TYR A 147 -0.89 16.18 17.58
N ILE A 148 0.41 16.03 17.25
CA ILE A 148 1.00 16.62 16.03
C ILE A 148 0.41 15.93 14.80
N CYS A 149 0.29 14.60 14.81
CA CYS A 149 -0.40 13.86 13.76
C CYS A 149 -1.85 14.32 13.62
N GLY A 150 -2.57 14.48 14.73
CA GLY A 150 -3.96 14.93 14.73
C GLY A 150 -4.14 16.33 14.13
N LEU A 151 -3.32 17.29 14.57
CA LEU A 151 -3.33 18.66 14.03
C LEU A 151 -2.98 18.67 12.55
N THR A 152 -1.91 17.96 12.16
CA THR A 152 -1.48 17.88 10.76
C THR A 152 -2.54 17.21 9.89
N GLY A 153 -3.19 16.15 10.39
CA GLY A 153 -4.28 15.48 9.69
C GLY A 153 -5.52 16.38 9.53
N LEU A 154 -5.87 17.16 10.54
CA LEU A 154 -6.96 18.12 10.45
C LEU A 154 -6.64 19.24 9.45
N VAL A 155 -5.41 19.75 9.46
CA VAL A 155 -4.94 20.75 8.50
C VAL A 155 -4.99 20.20 7.08
N LEU A 156 -4.44 18.99 6.84
CA LEU A 156 -4.48 18.35 5.52
C LEU A 156 -5.93 18.15 5.03
N LEU A 157 -6.86 17.79 5.91
CA LEU A 157 -8.27 17.65 5.58
C LEU A 157 -8.90 18.99 5.16
N ALA A 158 -8.50 20.10 5.80
CA ALA A 158 -9.06 21.42 5.55
C ALA A 158 -8.41 22.17 4.37
N ILE A 159 -7.15 21.89 4.03
CA ILE A 159 -6.41 22.60 2.96
C ILE A 159 -7.20 22.67 1.64
N PRO A 160 -7.76 21.58 1.09
CA PRO A 160 -8.53 21.63 -0.15
C PRO A 160 -9.66 22.67 -0.12
N ALA A 161 -10.39 22.77 0.99
CA ALA A 161 -11.50 23.72 1.13
C ALA A 161 -11.04 25.19 1.05
N LEU A 162 -9.85 25.48 1.59
CA LEU A 162 -9.27 26.83 1.65
C LEU A 162 -8.60 27.24 0.34
N LEU A 163 -8.19 26.28 -0.49
CA LEU A 163 -7.52 26.58 -1.75
C LEU A 163 -8.49 27.19 -2.78
N PRO A 164 -7.98 28.03 -3.71
CA PRO A 164 -8.75 28.53 -4.84
C PRO A 164 -9.37 27.39 -5.65
N ALA A 165 -10.61 27.60 -6.10
CA ALA A 165 -11.37 26.63 -6.90
C ALA A 165 -10.56 26.03 -8.06
N ARG A 166 -9.81 26.87 -8.78
CA ARG A 166 -8.93 26.46 -9.88
C ARG A 166 -7.95 25.32 -9.56
N PHE A 167 -7.55 25.17 -8.29
CA PHE A 167 -6.59 24.17 -7.85
C PHE A 167 -7.21 23.01 -7.07
N SER A 168 -8.45 23.15 -6.57
CA SER A 168 -9.02 22.16 -5.66
C SER A 168 -10.39 21.62 -6.05
N GLU A 169 -11.09 22.28 -6.96
CA GLU A 169 -12.44 21.89 -7.34
C GLU A 169 -12.41 20.80 -8.41
N THR A 170 -13.07 19.67 -8.16
CA THR A 170 -13.37 18.61 -9.13
C THR A 170 -14.83 18.25 -9.05
N ASN A 171 -15.54 18.33 -10.18
CA ASN A 171 -16.99 18.08 -10.27
C ASN A 171 -17.82 18.88 -9.24
N GLY A 172 -17.45 20.15 -8.97
CA GLY A 172 -18.14 21.02 -8.00
C GLY A 172 -17.71 20.83 -6.54
N ALA A 173 -16.80 19.90 -6.24
CA ALA A 173 -16.34 19.62 -4.87
C ALA A 173 -14.85 19.93 -4.66
N LYS A 174 -14.50 20.62 -3.57
CA LYS A 174 -13.12 20.93 -3.18
C LYS A 174 -12.50 19.84 -2.31
N ILE A 175 -12.13 18.72 -2.93
CA ILE A 175 -11.58 17.54 -2.23
C ILE A 175 -10.13 17.26 -2.64
N TRP A 176 -9.79 17.57 -3.89
CA TRP A 176 -8.51 17.24 -4.49
C TRP A 176 -7.58 18.45 -4.46
N ILE A 177 -6.28 18.23 -4.61
CA ILE A 177 -5.32 19.26 -4.99
C ILE A 177 -4.77 18.87 -6.35
N ARG A 178 -5.01 19.70 -7.36
CA ARG A 178 -4.53 19.51 -8.72
C ARG A 178 -3.20 20.20 -8.91
N LEU A 179 -2.20 19.43 -9.28
CA LEU A 179 -0.88 19.90 -9.68
C LEU A 179 -0.65 19.53 -11.15
N PRO A 180 0.27 20.19 -11.86
CA PRO A 180 0.57 19.84 -13.25
C PRO A 180 1.05 18.38 -13.32
N GLY A 181 0.26 17.50 -13.95
CA GLY A 181 0.58 16.09 -14.17
C GLY A 181 0.12 15.10 -13.09
N PHE A 182 -0.30 15.54 -11.89
CA PHE A 182 -0.81 14.64 -10.86
C PHE A 182 -1.81 15.33 -9.93
N SER A 183 -2.72 14.54 -9.36
CA SER A 183 -3.69 14.98 -8.37
C SER A 183 -3.47 14.23 -7.06
N ILE A 184 -3.41 14.97 -5.96
CA ILE A 184 -3.28 14.38 -4.63
C ILE A 184 -4.59 14.60 -3.89
N GLN A 185 -5.01 13.59 -3.11
CA GLN A 185 -6.12 13.70 -2.18
C GLN A 185 -5.56 13.77 -0.74
N PRO A 186 -5.45 14.98 -0.15
CA PRO A 186 -4.92 15.16 1.21
C PRO A 186 -5.70 14.38 2.28
N ALA A 187 -6.99 14.13 2.02
CA ALA A 187 -7.85 13.35 2.92
C ALA A 187 -7.32 11.92 3.14
N GLU A 188 -6.61 11.32 2.17
CA GLU A 188 -6.00 9.98 2.33
C GLU A 188 -4.92 9.98 3.41
N PHE A 189 -4.01 10.97 3.39
CA PHE A 189 -3.00 11.15 4.42
C PHE A 189 -3.62 11.54 5.76
N SER A 190 -4.65 12.37 5.73
CA SER A 190 -5.38 12.82 6.91
C SER A 190 -5.98 11.65 7.68
N LYS A 191 -6.57 10.67 6.98
CA LYS A 191 -7.13 9.46 7.60
C LYS A 191 -6.09 8.70 8.42
N ILE A 192 -4.89 8.50 7.88
CA ILE A 192 -3.81 7.79 8.58
C ILE A 192 -3.35 8.56 9.81
N LEU A 193 -3.13 9.87 9.67
CA LEU A 193 -2.67 10.73 10.77
C LEU A 193 -3.70 10.86 11.90
N LEU A 194 -4.98 11.01 11.55
CA LEU A 194 -6.07 11.05 12.51
C LEU A 194 -6.25 9.69 13.20
N LEU A 195 -6.08 8.57 12.49
CA LEU A 195 -6.10 7.23 13.08
C LEU A 195 -4.99 7.07 14.13
N ILE A 196 -3.77 7.55 13.84
CA ILE A 196 -2.68 7.58 14.81
C ILE A 196 -3.03 8.44 16.02
N PHE A 197 -3.60 9.63 15.81
CA PHE A 197 -4.03 10.53 16.88
C PHE A 197 -5.08 9.88 17.78
N PHE A 198 -6.15 9.33 17.22
CA PHE A 198 -7.20 8.68 17.99
C PHE A 198 -6.66 7.48 18.76
N ALA A 199 -5.83 6.65 18.15
CA ALA A 199 -5.18 5.53 18.85
C ALA A 199 -4.34 6.02 20.04
N ALA A 200 -3.55 7.08 19.86
CA ALA A 200 -2.71 7.65 20.91
C ALA A 200 -3.55 8.22 22.08
N VAL A 201 -4.60 8.97 21.78
CA VAL A 201 -5.48 9.58 22.79
C VAL A 201 -6.25 8.51 23.56
N LEU A 202 -6.79 7.50 22.87
CA LEU A 202 -7.54 6.41 23.50
C LEU A 202 -6.67 5.60 24.47
N VAL A 203 -5.43 5.30 24.08
CA VAL A 203 -4.48 4.60 24.98
C VAL A 203 -4.12 5.47 26.19
N ALA A 204 -3.84 6.76 25.99
CA ALA A 204 -3.47 7.66 27.07
C ALA A 204 -4.62 7.89 28.06
N LYS A 205 -5.87 7.92 27.60
CA LYS A 205 -7.06 8.15 28.43
C LYS A 205 -7.78 6.85 28.84
N ARG A 206 -7.22 5.67 28.57
CA ARG A 206 -7.82 4.37 28.87
C ARG A 206 -8.38 4.28 30.29
N ASN A 207 -7.62 4.73 31.28
CA ASN A 207 -8.01 4.62 32.70
C ASN A 207 -9.25 5.46 33.05
N LEU A 208 -9.47 6.58 32.37
CA LEU A 208 -10.66 7.42 32.56
C LEU A 208 -11.94 6.75 32.04
N PHE A 209 -11.81 5.91 31.02
CA PHE A 209 -12.94 5.16 30.46
C PHE A 209 -13.23 3.87 31.22
N THR A 210 -12.22 3.25 31.85
CA THR A 210 -12.39 2.03 32.64
C THR A 210 -12.78 2.28 34.11
N SER A 211 -12.66 3.51 34.61
CA SER A 211 -13.03 3.85 36.00
C SER A 211 -14.46 4.38 36.16
N VAL A 212 -15.16 4.62 35.05
CA VAL A 212 -16.52 5.20 35.02
C VAL A 212 -17.56 4.19 34.50
N GLY A 213 -17.12 3.01 34.03
CA GLY A 213 -17.97 1.86 33.72
C GLY A 213 -17.78 0.77 34.75
#